data_AF-A0A2S9PMY1-F1
#
_entry.id   AF-A0A2S9PMY1-F1
#
_cell.length_a   1.000
_cell.length_b   1.000
_cell.length_c   1.000
_cell.angle_alpha   90.00
_cell.angle_beta   90.00
_cell.angle_gamma   90.00
#
_symmetry.space_group_name_H-M   'P 1'
#
loop_
_entity.id
_entity.type
_entity.pdbx_description
1 polymer ?
#
loop_
_entity_poly.entity_id
_entity_poly.type
_entity_poly.pdbx_seq_one_letter_code
_entity_poly.pdbx_strand_id
1 'polypeptide(L)'
;MPPVSTAAPPTVPASRRPPGAGRRRRPAAAALGYAAPALLGFLAVRLLGLLVLTRWAHLKGHGVWPVLAASWDSRWYLDIAAHGYTDRLGTAMDANNLAFFPLYPALIKVCAALTPGSAASAALVLAGCCSLAAAWGVFAVGDRLHGRRAGTALAVLWGALPVSAVQWMGYTESLFTALAAWALYAV
;
A
#
# COMPACT_ATOMS: atom_id res chain seq x y z
N MET A 1 62.11 -2.09 8.48
CA MET A 1 60.64 -2.01 8.52
C MET A 1 60.20 -1.09 7.39
N PRO A 2 59.27 -1.49 6.49
CA PRO A 2 58.74 -0.59 5.48
C PRO A 2 57.80 0.44 6.13
N PRO A 3 57.65 1.64 5.54
CA PRO A 3 56.74 2.65 6.06
C PRO A 3 55.28 2.20 5.87
N VAL A 4 54.50 2.28 6.95
CA VAL A 4 53.06 2.01 6.95
C VAL A 4 52.36 3.10 6.15
N SER A 5 51.79 2.74 5.00
CA SER A 5 50.94 3.63 4.21
C SER A 5 49.61 3.83 4.93
N THR A 6 49.42 4.97 5.58
CA THR A 6 48.12 5.38 6.12
C THR A 6 47.18 5.70 4.95
N ALA A 7 46.28 4.78 4.64
CA ALA A 7 45.20 5.00 3.68
C ALA A 7 44.30 6.16 4.17
N ALA A 8 44.04 7.13 3.29
CA ALA A 8 43.13 8.22 3.59
C ALA A 8 41.72 7.67 3.86
N PRO A 9 40.98 8.22 4.84
CA PRO A 9 39.63 7.76 5.15
C PRO A 9 38.72 7.93 3.92
N PRO A 10 37.75 7.02 3.70
CA PRO A 10 36.83 7.13 2.58
C PRO A 10 36.06 8.45 2.70
N THR A 11 36.27 9.35 1.74
CA THR A 11 35.46 10.56 1.60
C THR A 11 34.06 10.14 1.19
N VAL A 12 33.15 10.08 2.16
CA VAL A 12 31.72 9.96 1.90
C VAL A 12 31.34 11.12 0.96
N PRO A 13 30.74 10.85 -0.22
CA PRO A 13 30.32 11.91 -1.12
C PRO A 13 29.41 12.87 -0.35
N ALA A 14 29.78 14.14 -0.30
CA ALA A 14 28.97 15.15 0.35
C ALA A 14 27.55 15.08 -0.24
N SER A 15 26.57 14.72 0.59
CA SER A 15 25.16 14.73 0.19
C SER A 15 24.86 16.14 -0.32
N ARG A 16 24.61 16.30 -1.61
CA ARG A 16 24.16 17.57 -2.17
C ARG A 16 22.84 17.91 -1.48
N ARG A 17 22.88 18.82 -0.50
CA ARG A 17 21.66 19.43 0.04
C ARG A 17 20.98 20.13 -1.12
N PRO A 18 19.72 19.80 -1.46
CA PRO A 18 18.97 20.60 -2.41
C PRO A 18 18.93 22.05 -1.87
N PRO A 19 19.08 23.07 -2.74
CA PRO A 19 18.87 24.44 -2.33
C PRO A 19 17.50 24.54 -1.68
N GLY A 20 17.42 25.24 -0.55
CA GLY A 20 16.20 25.47 0.21
C GLY A 20 15.14 26.13 -0.66
N ALA A 21 14.37 25.34 -1.39
CA ALA A 21 13.11 25.77 -1.97
C ALA A 21 12.13 25.78 -0.81
N GLY A 22 11.75 26.97 -0.35
CA GLY A 22 10.56 27.16 0.46
C GLY A 22 9.37 26.56 -0.28
N ARG A 23 9.13 25.27 -0.07
CA ARG A 23 7.96 24.55 -0.56
C ARG A 23 6.78 25.18 0.15
N ARG A 24 6.15 26.16 -0.48
CA ARG A 24 4.82 26.60 -0.09
C ARG A 24 3.95 25.35 -0.04
N ARG A 25 3.59 24.92 1.18
CA ARG A 25 2.64 23.82 1.38
C ARG A 25 1.39 24.21 0.62
N ARG A 26 1.12 23.52 -0.49
CA ARG A 26 -0.15 23.69 -1.18
C ARG A 26 -1.25 23.24 -0.22
N PRO A 27 -2.38 23.96 -0.15
CA PRO A 27 -3.53 23.46 0.58
C PRO A 27 -3.90 22.07 0.05
N ALA A 28 -4.36 21.17 0.94
CA ALA A 28 -4.61 19.77 0.60
C ALA A 28 -5.50 19.60 -0.64
N ALA A 29 -6.52 20.45 -0.79
CA ALA A 29 -7.40 20.47 -1.95
C ALA A 29 -6.65 20.76 -3.27
N ALA A 30 -5.69 21.69 -3.26
CA ALA A 30 -4.89 22.00 -4.44
C ALA A 30 -3.89 20.89 -4.76
N ALA A 31 -3.35 20.20 -3.75
CA ALA A 31 -2.51 19.02 -3.94
C ALA A 31 -3.31 17.85 -4.54
N LEU A 32 -4.53 17.63 -4.06
CA LEU A 32 -5.46 16.63 -4.59
C LEU A 32 -5.85 16.91 -6.04
N GLY A 33 -6.22 18.16 -6.35
CA GLY A 33 -6.53 18.57 -7.73
C GLY A 33 -5.34 18.40 -8.68
N TYR A 34 -4.11 18.61 -8.19
CA TYR A 34 -2.91 18.38 -8.97
C TYR A 34 -2.66 16.89 -9.28
N ALA A 35 -2.90 16.03 -8.30
CA ALA A 35 -2.78 14.57 -8.40
C ALA A 35 -3.99 13.90 -9.09
N ALA A 36 -5.08 14.62 -9.33
CA ALA A 36 -6.34 14.06 -9.82
C ALA A 36 -6.19 13.18 -11.07
N PRO A 37 -5.42 13.54 -12.13
CA PRO A 37 -5.26 12.65 -13.29
C PRO A 37 -4.64 11.30 -12.94
N ALA A 38 -3.70 11.27 -12.00
CA ALA A 38 -3.04 10.05 -11.53
C ALA A 38 -4.01 9.17 -10.75
N LEU A 39 -4.78 9.77 -9.83
CA LEU A 39 -5.76 9.05 -9.01
C LEU A 39 -6.94 8.55 -9.83
N LEU A 40 -7.44 9.34 -10.77
CA LEU A 40 -8.51 8.93 -11.69
C LEU A 40 -8.04 7.83 -12.64
N GLY A 41 -6.84 7.93 -13.18
CA GLY A 41 -6.26 6.88 -14.03
C GLY A 41 -6.04 5.57 -13.27
N PHE A 42 -5.48 5.65 -12.05
CA PHE A 42 -5.38 4.50 -11.15
C PHE A 42 -6.75 3.88 -10.88
N LEU A 43 -7.73 4.68 -10.46
CA LEU A 43 -9.07 4.20 -10.15
C LEU A 43 -9.74 3.57 -11.38
N ALA A 44 -9.61 4.16 -12.57
CA ALA A 44 -10.18 3.61 -13.79
C ALA A 44 -9.62 2.22 -14.11
N VAL A 45 -8.30 2.06 -14.04
CA VAL A 45 -7.64 0.75 -14.23
C VAL A 45 -8.09 -0.25 -13.17
N ARG A 46 -8.21 0.18 -11.90
CA ARG A 46 -8.65 -0.68 -10.80
C ARG A 46 -10.09 -1.12 -10.94
N LEU A 47 -10.99 -0.22 -11.31
CA LEU A 47 -12.40 -0.55 -11.57
C LEU A 47 -12.52 -1.50 -12.77
N LEU A 48 -11.74 -1.30 -13.83
CA LEU A 48 -11.70 -2.23 -14.95
C LEU A 48 -11.22 -3.63 -14.51
N GLY A 49 -10.13 -3.71 -13.75
CA GLY A 49 -9.62 -4.97 -13.22
C GLY A 49 -10.64 -5.67 -12.31
N LEU A 50 -11.33 -4.90 -11.45
CA LEU A 50 -12.40 -5.42 -10.60
C LEU A 50 -13.60 -5.92 -11.41
N LEU A 51 -13.98 -5.23 -12.48
CA LEU A 51 -15.04 -5.68 -13.39
C LEU A 51 -14.68 -6.98 -14.09
N VAL A 52 -13.44 -7.09 -14.59
CA VAL A 52 -12.93 -8.33 -15.20
C VAL A 52 -12.93 -9.47 -14.18
N LEU A 53 -12.42 -9.24 -12.97
CA LEU A 53 -12.41 -10.25 -11.90
C LEU A 53 -13.83 -10.66 -11.51
N THR A 54 -14.74 -9.70 -11.37
CA THR A 54 -16.14 -9.96 -11.01
C THR A 54 -16.82 -10.79 -12.10
N ARG A 55 -16.62 -10.42 -13.37
CA ARG A 55 -17.16 -11.18 -14.51
C ARG A 55 -16.59 -12.59 -14.54
N TRP A 56 -15.29 -12.74 -14.33
CA TRP A 56 -14.64 -14.04 -14.32
C TRP A 56 -15.11 -14.92 -13.16
N ALA A 57 -15.18 -14.38 -11.94
CA ALA A 57 -15.71 -15.07 -10.76
C ALA A 57 -17.15 -15.54 -11.00
N HIS A 58 -18.00 -14.66 -11.54
CA HIS A 58 -19.38 -15.01 -11.89
C HIS A 58 -19.44 -16.14 -12.92
N LEU A 59 -18.62 -16.09 -13.98
CA LEU A 59 -18.56 -17.16 -14.98
C LEU A 59 -18.07 -18.51 -14.42
N LYS A 60 -17.33 -18.48 -13.29
CA LYS A 60 -16.90 -19.66 -12.55
C LYS A 60 -17.87 -20.08 -11.44
N GLY A 61 -19.01 -19.40 -11.29
CA GLY A 61 -19.99 -19.70 -10.24
C GLY A 61 -19.58 -19.24 -8.83
N HIS A 62 -18.63 -18.30 -8.73
CA HIS A 62 -18.15 -17.75 -7.46
C HIS A 62 -18.56 -16.29 -7.29
N GLY A 63 -18.80 -15.87 -6.04
CA GLY A 63 -18.96 -14.46 -5.69
C GLY A 63 -17.61 -13.75 -5.61
N VAL A 64 -17.54 -12.50 -6.06
CA VAL A 64 -16.31 -11.68 -5.96
C VAL A 64 -16.00 -11.25 -4.52
N TRP A 65 -17.04 -11.07 -3.70
CA TRP A 65 -16.85 -10.59 -2.33
C TRP A 65 -16.05 -11.56 -1.45
N PRO A 66 -16.35 -12.87 -1.38
CA PRO A 66 -15.51 -13.82 -0.64
C PRO A 66 -14.07 -13.87 -1.15
N VAL A 67 -13.88 -13.74 -2.48
CA VAL A 67 -12.56 -13.72 -3.11
C VAL A 67 -11.73 -12.54 -2.62
N LEU A 68 -12.32 -11.36 -2.48
CA LEU A 68 -11.59 -10.16 -2.03
C LEU A 68 -11.45 -10.09 -0.50
N ALA A 69 -12.54 -10.40 0.21
CA ALA A 69 -12.69 -10.09 1.63
C ALA A 69 -12.18 -11.22 2.54
N ALA A 70 -12.20 -12.47 2.07
CA ALA A 70 -12.09 -13.64 2.94
C ALA A 70 -11.31 -14.81 2.31
N SER A 71 -10.42 -14.52 1.35
CA SER A 71 -9.53 -15.52 0.75
C SER A 71 -8.08 -15.33 1.19
N TRP A 72 -7.36 -16.45 1.22
CA TRP A 72 -5.94 -16.56 1.60
C TRP A 72 -5.60 -15.68 2.82
N ASP A 73 -4.72 -14.70 2.69
CA ASP A 73 -4.16 -13.93 3.82
C ASP A 73 -5.17 -13.02 4.52
N SER A 74 -6.29 -12.67 3.87
CA SER A 74 -7.37 -11.92 4.52
C SER A 74 -7.90 -12.69 5.73
N ARG A 75 -7.91 -14.03 5.66
CA ARG A 75 -8.39 -14.87 6.78
C ARG A 75 -7.51 -14.70 8.01
N TRP A 76 -6.20 -14.62 7.82
CA TRP A 76 -5.25 -14.39 8.89
C TRP A 76 -5.41 -13.00 9.52
N TYR A 77 -5.55 -11.96 8.71
CA TYR A 77 -5.79 -10.62 9.23
C TYR A 77 -7.12 -10.49 9.97
N LEU A 78 -8.18 -11.13 9.48
CA LEU A 78 -9.47 -11.16 10.15
C LEU A 78 -9.44 -11.97 11.44
N ASP A 79 -8.73 -13.09 11.45
CA ASP A 79 -8.52 -13.91 12.64
C ASP A 79 -7.76 -13.13 13.73
N ILE A 80 -6.64 -12.47 13.37
CA ILE A 80 -5.88 -11.64 14.31
C ILE A 80 -6.75 -10.47 14.81
N ALA A 81 -7.56 -9.84 13.96
CA ALA A 81 -8.43 -8.74 14.38
C ALA A 81 -9.50 -9.21 15.38
N ALA A 82 -10.03 -10.42 15.21
CA ALA A 82 -11.06 -10.99 16.09
C ALA A 82 -10.47 -11.56 17.39
N HIS A 83 -9.42 -12.37 17.28
CA HIS A 83 -8.92 -13.24 18.36
C HIS A 83 -7.53 -12.83 18.88
N GLY A 84 -6.80 -12.00 18.14
CA GLY A 84 -5.42 -11.64 18.45
C GLY A 84 -4.40 -12.64 17.91
N TYR A 85 -3.14 -12.44 18.28
CA TYR A 85 -2.04 -13.32 17.89
C TYR A 85 -2.05 -14.60 18.73
N THR A 86 -1.68 -15.72 18.11
CA THR A 86 -1.40 -16.96 18.86
C THR A 86 -0.23 -16.76 19.81
N ASP A 87 -0.28 -17.40 20.98
CA ASP A 87 0.77 -17.39 21.99
C ASP A 87 1.72 -18.59 21.87
N ARG A 88 1.35 -19.59 21.05
CA ARG A 88 2.11 -20.83 20.85
C ARG A 88 2.34 -21.10 19.38
N LEU A 89 3.54 -21.61 19.07
CA LEU A 89 3.90 -22.04 17.73
C LEU A 89 3.27 -23.40 17.43
N GLY A 90 2.27 -23.43 16.56
CA GLY A 90 1.71 -24.64 15.99
C GLY A 90 2.69 -25.30 15.02
N THR A 91 2.69 -26.63 14.94
CA THR A 91 3.56 -27.39 14.01
C THR A 91 2.83 -27.84 12.75
N ALA A 92 1.50 -27.66 12.68
CA ALA A 92 0.74 -27.95 11.47
C ALA A 92 0.93 -26.84 10.42
N MET A 93 0.72 -27.20 9.15
CA MET A 93 0.64 -26.23 8.07
C MET A 93 -0.49 -25.24 8.37
N ASP A 94 -0.26 -23.96 8.10
CA ASP A 94 -1.27 -22.91 8.33
C ASP A 94 -1.80 -22.87 9.77
N ALA A 95 -0.92 -23.02 10.76
CA ALA A 95 -1.27 -22.98 12.18
C ALA A 95 -0.84 -21.70 12.92
N ASN A 96 -0.08 -20.81 12.26
CA ASN A 96 0.55 -19.68 12.94
C ASN A 96 0.26 -18.35 12.26
N ASN A 97 -0.37 -17.45 13.01
CA ASN A 97 -0.63 -16.07 12.58
C ASN A 97 0.49 -15.08 12.97
N LEU A 98 1.59 -15.58 13.57
CA LEU A 98 2.72 -14.76 14.06
C LEU A 98 3.52 -14.03 12.97
N ALA A 99 3.45 -14.49 11.71
CA ALA A 99 4.21 -13.90 10.60
C ALA A 99 3.57 -12.62 10.03
N PHE A 100 2.34 -12.29 10.43
CA PHE A 100 1.56 -11.20 9.84
C PHE A 100 1.84 -9.86 10.54
N PHE A 101 1.90 -8.77 9.77
CA PHE A 101 2.15 -7.43 10.31
C PHE A 101 0.99 -6.91 11.19
N PRO A 102 1.27 -6.27 12.33
CA PRO A 102 0.25 -5.98 13.35
C PRO A 102 -0.62 -4.76 13.07
N LEU A 103 -0.15 -3.79 12.28
CA LEU A 103 -0.86 -2.52 12.11
C LEU A 103 -2.21 -2.70 11.40
N TYR A 104 -2.25 -3.49 10.34
CA TYR A 104 -3.46 -3.68 9.55
C TYR A 104 -4.60 -4.40 10.31
N PRO A 105 -4.40 -5.54 11.00
CA PRO A 105 -5.45 -6.17 11.79
C PRO A 105 -5.89 -5.31 12.99
N ALA A 106 -4.98 -4.51 13.58
CA ALA A 106 -5.36 -3.54 14.61
C ALA A 106 -6.30 -2.45 14.05
N LEU A 107 -6.00 -1.92 12.85
CA LEU A 107 -6.88 -0.96 12.18
C LEU A 107 -8.23 -1.60 11.81
N ILE A 108 -8.25 -2.85 11.32
CA ILE A 108 -9.50 -3.58 11.06
C ILE A 108 -10.34 -3.66 12.33
N LYS A 109 -9.75 -4.06 13.46
CA LYS A 109 -10.45 -4.18 14.75
C LYS A 109 -11.07 -2.85 15.18
N VAL A 110 -10.31 -1.75 15.09
CA VAL A 110 -10.81 -0.41 15.43
C VAL A 110 -11.92 0.03 14.49
N CYS A 111 -11.73 -0.10 13.17
CA CYS A 111 -12.75 0.29 12.19
C CYS A 111 -14.04 -0.54 12.35
N ALA A 112 -13.92 -1.86 12.51
CA ALA A 112 -15.06 -2.76 12.71
C ALA A 112 -15.83 -2.45 14.00
N ALA A 113 -15.16 -1.94 15.05
CA ALA A 113 -15.83 -1.49 16.26
C ALA A 113 -16.59 -0.16 16.09
N LEU A 114 -16.19 0.67 15.11
CA LEU A 114 -16.74 2.02 14.89
C LEU A 114 -17.75 2.10 13.75
N THR A 115 -17.80 1.11 12.87
CA THR A 115 -18.67 1.13 11.68
C THR A 115 -19.65 -0.04 11.68
N PRO A 116 -20.90 0.17 11.23
CA PRO A 116 -21.80 -0.94 10.93
C PRO A 116 -21.21 -1.85 9.84
N GLY A 117 -21.39 -3.17 9.97
CA GLY A 117 -20.98 -4.15 8.97
C GLY A 117 -20.03 -5.22 9.52
N SER A 118 -19.43 -6.01 8.63
CA SER A 118 -18.48 -7.05 9.00
C SER A 118 -17.04 -6.52 9.02
N ALA A 119 -16.19 -7.14 9.85
CA ALA A 119 -14.75 -6.85 9.85
C ALA A 119 -14.10 -7.05 8.47
N ALA A 120 -14.59 -8.01 7.68
CA ALA A 120 -14.18 -8.25 6.30
C ALA A 120 -14.49 -7.05 5.38
N SER A 121 -15.67 -6.44 5.52
CA SER A 121 -16.01 -5.21 4.79
C SER A 121 -15.15 -4.03 5.25
N ALA A 122 -14.88 -3.90 6.55
CA ALA A 122 -13.98 -2.87 7.07
C ALA A 122 -12.56 -3.03 6.51
N ALA A 123 -12.05 -4.26 6.43
CA ALA A 123 -10.76 -4.57 5.82
C ALA A 123 -10.70 -4.14 4.35
N LEU A 124 -11.72 -4.45 3.55
CA LEU A 124 -11.78 -4.03 2.15
C LEU A 124 -11.80 -2.52 1.98
N VAL A 125 -12.60 -1.81 2.77
CA VAL A 125 -12.64 -0.34 2.72
C VAL A 125 -11.27 0.23 3.10
N LEU A 126 -10.65 -0.30 4.15
CA LEU A 126 -9.33 0.13 4.58
C LEU A 126 -8.27 -0.12 3.50
N ALA A 127 -8.27 -1.29 2.87
CA ALA A 127 -7.37 -1.61 1.76
C ALA A 127 -7.59 -0.67 0.57
N GLY A 128 -8.84 -0.39 0.21
CA GLY A 128 -9.21 0.56 -0.85
C GLY A 128 -8.69 1.98 -0.56
N CYS A 129 -8.94 2.50 0.64
CA CYS A 129 -8.44 3.79 1.09
C CYS A 129 -6.91 3.84 1.08
N CYS A 130 -6.24 2.81 1.59
CA CYS A 130 -4.79 2.72 1.57
C CYS A 130 -4.24 2.64 0.14
N SER A 131 -4.95 1.98 -0.78
CA SER A 131 -4.52 1.88 -2.19
C SER A 131 -4.54 3.24 -2.88
N LEU A 132 -5.53 4.09 -2.58
CA LEU A 132 -5.58 5.47 -3.06
C LEU A 132 -4.48 6.33 -2.43
N ALA A 133 -4.23 6.16 -1.13
CA ALA A 133 -3.13 6.83 -0.46
C ALA A 133 -1.76 6.40 -1.03
N ALA A 134 -1.60 5.12 -1.36
CA ALA A 134 -0.42 4.58 -2.02
C ALA A 134 -0.24 5.14 -3.43
N ALA A 135 -1.30 5.14 -4.25
CA ALA A 135 -1.27 5.72 -5.59
C ALA A 135 -0.88 7.20 -5.56
N TRP A 136 -1.38 7.95 -4.57
CA TRP A 136 -0.97 9.35 -4.36
C TRP A 136 0.50 9.44 -3.95
N GLY A 137 0.96 8.64 -2.99
CA GLY A 137 2.38 8.62 -2.59
C GLY A 137 3.31 8.32 -3.77
N VAL A 138 2.97 7.31 -4.57
CA VAL A 138 3.72 6.94 -5.80
C VAL A 138 3.73 8.09 -6.80
N PHE A 139 2.58 8.72 -7.05
CA PHE A 139 2.49 9.93 -7.86
C PHE A 139 3.40 11.03 -7.32
N ALA A 140 3.37 11.27 -6.01
CA ALA A 140 4.12 12.35 -5.37
C ALA A 140 5.63 12.14 -5.48
N VAL A 141 6.12 10.91 -5.30
CA VAL A 141 7.53 10.56 -5.51
C VAL A 141 7.92 10.78 -6.98
N GLY A 142 7.14 10.27 -7.92
CA GLY A 142 7.42 10.45 -9.35
C GLY A 142 7.39 11.91 -9.80
N ASP A 143 6.42 12.68 -9.32
CA ASP A 143 6.31 14.12 -9.56
C ASP A 143 7.52 14.88 -9.00
N ARG A 144 7.98 14.51 -7.80
CA ARG A 144 9.16 15.13 -7.17
C ARG A 144 10.45 14.89 -7.96
N LEU A 145 10.62 13.70 -8.55
CA LEU A 145 11.87 13.31 -9.21
C LEU A 145 11.89 13.63 -10.72
N HIS A 146 10.77 13.43 -11.40
CA HIS A 146 10.68 13.46 -12.86
C HIS A 146 9.46 14.24 -13.38
N GLY A 147 8.75 14.94 -12.50
CA GLY A 147 7.61 15.79 -12.84
C GLY A 147 6.30 15.03 -13.05
N ARG A 148 5.23 15.82 -13.20
CA ARG A 148 3.84 15.35 -13.12
C ARG A 148 3.49 14.19 -14.04
N ARG A 149 3.99 14.21 -15.28
CA ARG A 149 3.69 13.16 -16.26
C ARG A 149 4.25 11.81 -15.82
N ALA A 150 5.47 11.80 -15.29
CA ALA A 150 6.10 10.58 -14.76
C ALA A 150 5.35 10.08 -13.52
N GLY A 151 5.01 10.97 -12.58
CA GLY A 151 4.19 10.61 -11.41
C GLY A 151 2.84 9.99 -11.81
N THR A 152 2.15 10.59 -12.78
CA THR A 152 0.88 10.04 -13.29
C THR A 152 1.07 8.66 -13.90
N ALA A 153 2.07 8.49 -14.77
CA ALA A 153 2.35 7.20 -15.39
C ALA A 153 2.67 6.13 -14.35
N LEU A 154 3.48 6.44 -13.33
CA LEU A 154 3.82 5.52 -12.26
C LEU A 154 2.59 5.07 -11.46
N ALA A 155 1.70 5.99 -11.07
CA ALA A 155 0.48 5.64 -10.33
C ALA A 155 -0.46 4.75 -11.16
N VAL A 156 -0.63 5.05 -12.45
CA VAL A 156 -1.47 4.27 -13.36
C VAL A 156 -0.88 2.88 -13.61
N LEU A 157 0.42 2.80 -13.92
CA LEU A 157 1.11 1.54 -14.16
C LEU A 157 1.11 0.65 -12.92
N TRP A 158 1.32 1.23 -11.73
CA TRP A 158 1.23 0.49 -10.46
C TRP A 158 -0.15 -0.14 -10.23
N GLY A 159 -1.23 0.55 -10.64
CA GLY A 159 -2.59 0.00 -10.63
C GLY A 159 -2.87 -1.04 -11.72
N ALA A 160 -2.08 -1.06 -12.81
CA ALA A 160 -2.24 -1.94 -13.96
C ALA A 160 -1.49 -3.27 -13.84
N LEU A 161 -0.50 -3.37 -12.94
CA LEU A 161 0.26 -4.61 -12.74
C LEU A 161 -0.69 -5.77 -12.37
N PRO A 162 -0.48 -7.01 -12.86
CA PRO A 162 -1.36 -8.14 -12.54
C PRO A 162 -1.52 -8.40 -11.03
N VAL A 163 -0.47 -8.17 -10.25
CA VAL A 163 -0.45 -8.31 -8.79
C VAL A 163 -1.34 -7.28 -8.08
N SER A 164 -1.78 -6.23 -8.79
CA SER A 164 -2.65 -5.19 -8.22
C SER A 164 -3.99 -5.71 -7.70
N ALA A 165 -4.43 -6.92 -8.07
CA ALA A 165 -5.60 -7.57 -7.46
C ALA A 165 -5.51 -7.54 -5.92
N VAL A 166 -4.33 -7.79 -5.37
CA VAL A 166 -4.03 -7.79 -3.93
C VAL A 166 -4.24 -6.41 -3.28
N GLN A 167 -4.11 -5.32 -4.03
CA GLN A 167 -4.30 -3.97 -3.51
C GLN A 167 -5.74 -3.69 -3.03
N TRP A 168 -6.72 -4.49 -3.48
CA TRP A 168 -8.14 -4.39 -3.11
C TRP A 168 -8.63 -5.60 -2.30
N MET A 169 -7.72 -6.50 -1.94
CA MET A 169 -8.00 -7.57 -0.99
C MET A 169 -7.84 -7.03 0.42
N GLY A 170 -8.43 -7.71 1.40
CA GLY A 170 -8.29 -7.38 2.83
C GLY A 170 -6.88 -7.67 3.36
N TYR A 171 -5.84 -7.15 2.71
CA TYR A 171 -4.43 -7.39 3.02
C TYR A 171 -3.65 -6.09 3.29
N THR A 172 -2.38 -6.24 3.73
CA THR A 172 -1.47 -5.15 4.13
C THR A 172 -0.80 -4.38 2.99
N GLU A 173 -0.76 -4.89 1.77
CA GLU A 173 0.15 -4.43 0.71
C GLU A 173 -0.09 -2.97 0.35
N SER A 174 -1.37 -2.57 0.28
CA SER A 174 -1.78 -1.19 0.06
C SER A 174 -1.34 -0.27 1.20
N LEU A 175 -1.48 -0.72 2.46
CA LEU A 175 -1.04 0.04 3.63
C LEU A 175 0.48 0.18 3.66
N PHE A 176 1.20 -0.92 3.48
CA PHE A 176 2.66 -0.94 3.42
C PHE A 176 3.18 -0.01 2.31
N THR A 177 2.61 -0.12 1.11
CA THR A 177 3.02 0.72 -0.03
C THR A 177 2.73 2.19 0.23
N ALA A 178 1.60 2.53 0.84
CA ALA A 178 1.30 3.90 1.23
C ALA A 178 2.36 4.44 2.20
N LEU A 179 2.63 3.71 3.28
CA LEU A 179 3.63 4.11 4.28
C LEU A 179 5.03 4.27 3.64
N ALA A 180 5.44 3.32 2.81
CA ALA A 180 6.73 3.36 2.13
C ALA A 180 6.84 4.56 1.15
N ALA A 181 5.84 4.76 0.29
CA ALA A 181 5.86 5.84 -0.70
C ALA A 181 5.87 7.23 -0.03
N TRP A 182 5.08 7.42 1.03
CA TRP A 182 5.06 8.68 1.77
C TRP A 182 6.31 8.90 2.61
N ALA A 183 6.91 7.85 3.18
CA ALA A 183 8.21 7.94 3.84
C ALA A 183 9.30 8.38 2.85
N LEU A 184 9.35 7.79 1.65
CA LEU A 184 10.28 8.20 0.59
C LEU A 184 10.03 9.63 0.13
N TYR A 185 8.77 10.05 -0.01
CA TYR A 185 8.44 11.41 -0.39
C TYR A 185 8.86 12.46 0.65
N ALA A 186 8.90 12.08 1.93
CA ALA A 186 9.23 12.98 3.05
C ALA A 186 10.72 13.33 3.13
N VAL A 187 11.61 12.53 2.52
CA VAL A 187 13.06 12.79 2.39
C VAL A 187 13.30 13.67 1.16
#